data_AF-A0A7S0IMW7-F1
#
_entry.id   AF-A0A7S0IMW7-F1
#
_cell.length_a   1.000
_cell.length_b   1.000
_cell.length_c   1.000
_cell.angle_alpha   90.00
_cell.angle_beta   90.00
_cell.angle_gamma   90.00
#
_symmetry.space_group_name_H-M   'P 1'
#
loop_
_entity.id
_entity.type
_entity.pdbx_description
1 polymer ?
#
loop_
_entity_poly.entity_id
_entity_poly.type
_entity_poly.pdbx_seq_one_letter_code
_entity_poly.pdbx_strand_id
1 'polypeptide(L)'
;MVALGLLLASHSASLAVLQASAAPSLEIMGQELDLNPVNAIKSMPSQMGSALRKFQTGMGGIRRNWQEADAINKRVKRGGAPASYQEVTLLRKKSEDNMKLLQAGFVYLAAPELATAVLYFSPKMLPSTFEGEEGRLNRWRQLSRLRSTAVVQLLWALDDEAVRKGRRGLRGAERVERARQLLLARSPLRAARVVEDYTRPVSSSQQVAKKPLDGIPKPLLVAACRMIGIKFAPLPSMRRQALHKHLQNLIDEDAALARTDWASLSHSELMDACLDRGLGGLGDSDKELRELLRGWRELTDEARFVSEAVPPDAARLRLAALAVCAVGSCRREKAKLPSVLYSP
;
A
#
# COMPACT_ATOMS: atom_id res chain seq x y z
N MET A 1 28.73 -27.63 -33.45
CA MET A 1 29.91 -26.77 -33.75
C MET A 1 30.02 -26.30 -35.21
N VAL A 2 28.98 -26.44 -36.05
CA VAL A 2 29.03 -25.90 -37.44
C VAL A 2 28.26 -24.57 -37.61
N ALA A 3 27.37 -24.21 -36.67
CA ALA A 3 26.60 -22.97 -36.74
C ALA A 3 27.32 -21.71 -36.21
N LEU A 4 28.48 -21.85 -35.55
CA LEU A 4 29.23 -20.70 -35.01
C LEU A 4 30.27 -20.12 -35.99
N GLY A 5 30.58 -20.83 -37.09
CA GLY A 5 31.60 -20.41 -38.06
C GLY A 5 31.10 -19.44 -39.15
N LEU A 6 29.80 -19.45 -39.46
CA LEU A 6 29.22 -18.63 -40.53
C LEU A 6 28.81 -17.21 -40.08
N LEU A 7 28.74 -16.94 -38.78
CA LEU A 7 28.41 -15.62 -38.22
C LEU A 7 29.63 -14.72 -37.99
N LEU A 8 30.84 -15.27 -37.98
CA LEU A 8 32.08 -14.51 -37.80
C LEU A 8 32.71 -14.04 -39.12
N ALA A 9 32.37 -14.65 -40.26
CA ALA A 9 32.87 -14.23 -41.57
C ALA A 9 32.09 -13.03 -42.16
N SER A 10 30.85 -12.79 -41.72
CA SER A 10 30.03 -11.64 -42.15
C SER A 10 30.30 -10.35 -41.36
N HIS A 11 31.02 -10.43 -40.22
CA HIS A 11 31.38 -9.26 -39.42
C HIS A 11 32.68 -8.58 -39.85
N SER A 12 33.60 -9.29 -40.50
CA SER A 12 34.90 -8.72 -40.89
C SER A 12 34.83 -7.85 -42.15
N ALA A 13 33.89 -8.12 -43.05
CA ALA A 13 33.74 -7.37 -44.31
C ALA A 13 32.94 -6.06 -44.15
N SER A 14 32.15 -5.93 -43.07
CA SER A 14 31.36 -4.72 -42.81
C SER A 14 32.14 -3.63 -42.04
N LEU A 15 33.21 -4.02 -41.32
CA LEU A 15 34.05 -3.09 -40.56
C LEU A 15 35.07 -2.32 -41.42
N ALA A 16 35.38 -2.78 -42.63
CA ALA A 16 36.32 -2.09 -43.53
C ALA A 16 35.67 -1.01 -44.42
N VAL A 17 34.34 -1.00 -44.55
CA VAL A 17 33.60 -0.01 -45.36
C VAL A 17 33.15 1.21 -44.53
N LEU A 18 33.27 1.16 -43.20
CA LEU A 18 32.85 2.24 -42.30
C LEU A 18 34.00 3.14 -41.79
N GLN A 19 35.19 3.09 -42.42
CA GLN A 19 36.31 3.97 -42.07
C GLN A 19 36.45 5.23 -42.95
N ALA A 20 35.49 5.54 -43.82
CA ALA A 20 35.53 6.77 -44.59
C ALA A 20 34.12 7.32 -44.87
N SER A 21 33.52 7.96 -43.89
CA SER A 21 32.48 8.96 -44.14
C SER A 21 32.36 9.86 -42.92
N ALA A 22 32.54 11.16 -43.14
CA ALA A 22 32.37 12.20 -42.13
C ALA A 22 30.99 12.05 -41.45
N ALA A 23 30.95 12.35 -40.15
CA ALA A 23 29.75 12.26 -39.33
C ALA A 23 28.54 12.93 -40.02
N PRO A 24 27.41 12.23 -40.22
CA PRO A 24 26.22 12.87 -40.74
C PRO A 24 25.57 13.63 -39.58
N SER A 25 25.75 14.95 -39.59
CA SER A 25 24.90 15.89 -38.87
C SER A 25 23.47 15.72 -39.35
N LEU A 26 22.62 15.12 -38.51
CA LEU A 26 21.21 14.90 -38.78
C LEU A 26 20.44 16.15 -38.29
N GLU A 27 20.14 17.06 -39.21
CA GLU A 27 19.34 18.25 -38.92
C GLU A 27 17.86 17.88 -38.78
N ILE A 28 17.30 18.13 -37.59
CA ILE A 28 15.85 18.19 -37.38
C ILE A 28 15.54 19.58 -36.84
N MET A 29 14.78 20.37 -37.62
CA MET A 29 14.37 21.75 -37.30
C MET A 29 15.51 22.77 -37.09
N GLY A 30 16.62 22.64 -37.82
CA GLY A 30 17.66 23.68 -37.91
C GLY A 30 18.50 23.88 -36.64
N GLN A 31 18.55 22.89 -35.75
CA GLN A 31 19.43 22.91 -34.58
C GLN A 31 20.26 21.63 -34.53
N GLU A 32 21.58 21.76 -34.58
CA GLU A 32 22.52 20.65 -34.39
C GLU A 32 22.30 20.03 -33.00
N LEU A 33 21.85 18.77 -32.98
CA LEU A 33 21.78 17.97 -31.76
C LEU A 33 23.20 17.48 -31.43
N ASP A 34 23.89 18.27 -30.60
CA ASP A 34 25.17 17.90 -30.00
C ASP A 34 24.99 16.63 -29.14
N LEU A 35 25.52 15.51 -29.62
CA LEU A 35 25.47 14.20 -28.96
C LEU A 35 26.33 14.14 -27.68
N ASN A 36 27.00 15.24 -27.31
CA ASN A 36 27.71 15.34 -26.04
C ASN A 36 26.71 15.50 -24.87
N PRO A 37 26.60 14.51 -23.96
CA PRO A 37 25.60 14.53 -22.89
C PRO A 37 25.77 15.71 -21.93
N VAL A 38 27.00 16.26 -21.81
CA VAL A 38 27.28 17.41 -20.94
C VAL A 38 26.76 18.72 -21.55
N ASN A 39 26.86 18.87 -22.88
CA ASN A 39 26.38 20.06 -23.58
C ASN A 39 24.87 20.02 -23.80
N ALA A 40 24.30 18.83 -24.06
CA ALA A 40 22.87 18.61 -24.11
C ALA A 40 22.16 18.96 -22.77
N ILE A 41 22.83 18.72 -21.63
CA ILE A 41 22.32 19.13 -20.31
C ILE A 41 22.37 20.66 -20.11
N LYS A 42 23.35 21.34 -20.72
CA LYS A 42 23.51 22.82 -20.62
C LYS A 42 22.53 23.57 -21.52
N SER A 43 22.15 23.00 -22.67
CA SER A 43 21.19 23.58 -23.61
C SER A 43 19.74 23.33 -23.24
N MET A 44 19.46 22.45 -22.26
CA MET A 44 18.10 22.18 -21.80
C MET A 44 17.49 23.38 -21.05
N PRO A 45 16.22 23.72 -21.31
CA PRO A 45 15.49 24.70 -20.51
C PRO A 45 15.60 24.40 -19.01
N SER A 46 15.70 25.43 -18.17
CA SER A 46 15.89 25.29 -16.72
C SER A 46 14.88 24.34 -16.05
N GLN A 47 13.66 24.26 -16.60
CA GLN A 47 12.62 23.32 -16.20
C GLN A 47 13.00 21.85 -16.46
N MET A 48 13.55 21.51 -17.63
CA MET A 48 14.06 20.16 -17.95
C MET A 48 15.23 19.76 -17.06
N GLY A 49 16.17 20.68 -16.80
CA GLY A 49 17.31 20.41 -15.91
C GLY A 49 16.87 20.09 -14.48
N SER A 50 15.85 20.78 -13.96
CA SER A 50 15.29 20.49 -12.64
C SER A 50 14.59 19.12 -12.55
N ALA A 51 13.88 18.72 -13.61
CA ALA A 51 13.22 17.42 -13.71
C ALA A 51 14.24 16.28 -13.77
N LEU A 52 15.31 16.45 -14.56
CA LEU A 52 16.38 15.46 -14.70
C LEU A 52 17.14 15.24 -13.39
N ARG A 53 17.40 16.32 -12.63
CA ARG A 53 18.00 16.22 -11.27
C ARG A 53 17.10 15.47 -10.30
N LYS A 54 15.79 15.75 -10.29
CA LYS A 54 14.81 15.01 -9.47
C LYS A 54 14.79 13.52 -9.83
N PHE A 55 14.81 13.21 -11.14
CA PHE A 55 14.87 11.84 -11.61
C PHE A 55 16.13 11.10 -11.15
N GLN A 56 17.31 11.71 -11.37
CA GLN A 56 18.60 11.16 -10.94
C GLN A 56 18.65 10.93 -9.42
N THR A 57 18.14 11.89 -8.65
CA THR A 57 18.09 11.82 -7.18
C THR A 57 17.20 10.67 -6.71
N GLY A 58 16.00 10.52 -7.29
CA GLY A 58 15.08 9.44 -6.94
C GLY A 58 15.61 8.06 -7.35
N MET A 59 16.19 7.92 -8.55
CA MET A 59 16.85 6.68 -8.98
C MET A 59 18.04 6.31 -8.08
N GLY A 60 18.84 7.30 -7.70
CA GLY A 60 19.92 7.12 -6.72
C GLY A 60 19.41 6.69 -5.35
N GLY A 61 18.27 7.21 -4.91
CA GLY A 61 17.55 6.77 -3.71
C GLY A 61 17.11 5.31 -3.79
N ILE A 62 16.49 4.90 -4.90
CA ILE A 62 16.05 3.52 -5.13
C ILE A 62 17.24 2.56 -5.05
N ARG A 63 18.35 2.90 -5.70
CA ARG A 63 19.56 2.06 -5.66
C ARG A 63 20.11 1.88 -4.25
N ARG A 64 20.11 2.94 -3.42
CA ARG A 64 20.52 2.88 -2.01
C ARG A 64 19.58 1.99 -1.21
N ASN A 65 18.27 2.16 -1.36
CA ASN A 65 17.26 1.33 -0.71
C ASN A 65 17.41 -0.16 -1.09
N TRP A 66 17.80 -0.47 -2.34
CA TRP A 66 18.10 -1.85 -2.75
C TRP A 66 19.32 -2.44 -2.07
N GLN A 67 20.40 -1.66 -1.98
CA GLN A 67 21.63 -2.08 -1.31
C GLN A 67 21.40 -2.34 0.18
N GLU A 68 20.68 -1.43 0.84
CA GLU A 68 20.32 -1.55 2.25
C GLU A 68 19.39 -2.75 2.49
N ALA A 69 18.36 -2.93 1.66
CA ALA A 69 17.48 -4.08 1.72
C ALA A 69 18.23 -5.42 1.52
N ASP A 70 19.22 -5.47 0.62
CA ASP A 70 20.04 -6.67 0.42
C ASP A 70 20.94 -6.94 1.63
N ALA A 71 21.55 -5.91 2.21
CA ALA A 71 22.35 -6.01 3.43
C ALA A 71 21.53 -6.55 4.61
N ILE A 72 20.32 -6.02 4.82
CA ILE A 72 19.39 -6.47 5.85
C ILE A 72 19.02 -7.94 5.63
N ASN A 73 18.60 -8.30 4.40
CA ASN A 73 18.23 -9.68 4.08
C ASN A 73 19.39 -10.65 4.31
N LYS A 74 20.62 -10.28 3.93
CA LYS A 74 21.82 -11.09 4.18
C LYS A 74 22.09 -11.24 5.67
N ARG A 75 21.97 -10.17 6.46
CA ARG A 75 22.14 -10.20 7.92
C ARG A 75 21.13 -11.13 8.59
N VAL A 76 19.84 -10.98 8.27
CA VAL A 76 18.77 -11.79 8.85
C VAL A 76 18.90 -13.26 8.44
N LYS A 77 19.19 -13.55 7.17
CA LYS A 77 19.41 -14.93 6.69
C LYS A 77 20.58 -15.64 7.35
N ARG A 78 21.61 -14.91 7.79
CA ARG A 78 22.76 -15.44 8.52
C ARG A 78 22.48 -15.65 10.01
N GLY A 79 21.24 -15.43 10.48
CA GLY A 79 20.88 -15.55 11.89
C GLY A 79 21.27 -14.34 12.74
N GLY A 80 21.57 -13.19 12.13
CA GLY A 80 21.82 -11.95 12.85
C GLY A 80 20.56 -11.37 13.51
N ALA A 81 20.69 -10.18 14.11
CA ALA A 81 19.58 -9.50 14.78
C ALA A 81 18.35 -9.34 13.86
N PRO A 82 17.12 -9.52 14.41
CA PRO A 82 15.88 -9.38 13.65
C PRO A 82 15.74 -7.97 13.10
N ALA A 83 15.04 -7.83 11.98
CA ALA A 83 14.83 -6.53 11.36
C ALA A 83 14.10 -5.56 12.31
N SER A 84 14.57 -4.31 12.34
CA SER A 84 13.91 -3.20 13.02
C SER A 84 12.63 -2.79 12.28
N TYR A 85 11.78 -1.97 12.90
CA TYR A 85 10.56 -1.49 12.25
C TYR A 85 10.83 -0.72 10.93
N GLN A 86 11.86 0.13 10.93
CA GLN A 86 12.26 0.89 9.75
C GLN A 86 12.74 -0.04 8.63
N GLU A 87 13.51 -1.06 8.99
CA GLU A 87 14.03 -2.05 8.04
C GLU A 87 12.90 -2.91 7.45
N VAL A 88 11.92 -3.34 8.25
CA VAL A 88 10.73 -4.06 7.75
C VAL A 88 9.92 -3.17 6.79
N THR A 89 9.72 -1.91 7.15
CA THR A 89 9.02 -0.93 6.31
C THR A 89 9.78 -0.69 5.00
N LEU A 90 11.11 -0.57 5.06
CA LEU A 90 11.97 -0.43 3.89
C LEU A 90 11.87 -1.65 2.97
N LEU A 91 11.91 -2.86 3.51
CA LEU A 91 11.77 -4.10 2.74
C LEU A 91 10.41 -4.17 2.02
N ARG A 92 9.33 -3.79 2.70
CA ARG A 92 8.00 -3.66 2.09
C ARG A 92 7.99 -2.62 0.98
N LYS A 93 8.40 -1.38 1.28
CA LYS A 93 8.43 -0.25 0.32
C LYS A 93 9.29 -0.60 -0.89
N LYS A 94 10.43 -1.26 -0.70
CA LYS A 94 11.30 -1.76 -1.77
C LYS A 94 10.56 -2.75 -2.70
N SER A 95 9.81 -3.69 -2.15
CA SER A 95 9.02 -4.61 -2.99
C SER A 95 7.93 -3.88 -3.78
N GLU A 96 7.26 -2.90 -3.18
CA GLU A 96 6.22 -2.11 -3.83
C GLU A 96 6.79 -1.20 -4.92
N ASP A 97 7.89 -0.50 -4.62
CA ASP A 97 8.57 0.40 -5.53
C ASP A 97 9.20 -0.33 -6.71
N ASN A 98 9.67 -1.57 -6.52
CA ASN A 98 10.13 -2.42 -7.62
C ASN A 98 9.01 -2.79 -8.58
N MET A 99 7.82 -3.11 -8.05
CA MET A 99 6.66 -3.41 -8.88
C MET A 99 6.23 -2.17 -9.68
N LYS A 100 6.20 -1.00 -9.03
CA LYS A 100 5.89 0.28 -9.69
C LYS A 100 6.91 0.64 -10.75
N LEU A 101 8.20 0.47 -10.48
CA LEU A 101 9.27 0.73 -11.44
C LEU A 101 9.18 -0.22 -12.64
N LEU A 102 8.90 -1.51 -12.41
CA LEU A 102 8.68 -2.47 -13.48
C LEU A 102 7.47 -2.09 -14.35
N GLN A 103 6.35 -1.71 -13.72
CA GLN A 103 5.15 -1.27 -14.42
C GLN A 103 5.40 0.01 -15.23
N ALA A 104 6.08 1.00 -14.65
CA ALA A 104 6.44 2.24 -15.34
C ALA A 104 7.41 1.96 -16.51
N GLY A 105 8.39 1.09 -16.32
CA GLY A 105 9.32 0.65 -17.37
C GLY A 105 8.60 -0.07 -18.51
N PHE A 106 7.63 -0.93 -18.19
CA PHE A 106 6.81 -1.59 -19.21
C PHE A 106 5.98 -0.58 -20.03
N VAL A 107 5.33 0.39 -19.37
CA VAL A 107 4.59 1.46 -20.06
C VAL A 107 5.53 2.27 -20.97
N TYR A 108 6.72 2.62 -20.48
CA TYR A 108 7.71 3.35 -21.27
C TYR A 108 8.19 2.56 -22.50
N LEU A 109 8.45 1.27 -22.35
CA LEU A 109 8.85 0.39 -23.46
C LEU A 109 7.73 0.19 -24.48
N ALA A 110 6.47 0.11 -24.04
CA ALA A 110 5.33 -0.14 -24.91
C ALA A 110 4.83 1.14 -25.62
N ALA A 111 4.85 2.29 -24.95
CA ALA A 111 4.34 3.57 -25.47
C ALA A 111 5.06 4.76 -24.80
N PRO A 112 6.26 5.13 -25.28
CA PRO A 112 7.07 6.20 -24.67
C PRO A 112 6.39 7.57 -24.76
N GLU A 113 5.65 7.89 -25.82
CA GLU A 113 4.96 9.19 -25.93
C GLU A 113 3.83 9.33 -24.89
N LEU A 114 3.18 8.21 -24.54
CA LEU A 114 2.11 8.18 -23.55
C LEU A 114 2.63 8.08 -22.11
N ALA A 115 3.88 7.67 -21.90
CA ALA A 115 4.43 7.43 -20.56
C ALA A 115 4.31 8.67 -19.65
N THR A 116 4.60 9.87 -20.18
CA THR A 116 4.47 11.13 -19.44
C THR A 116 3.02 11.43 -19.07
N ALA A 117 2.09 11.26 -20.01
CA ALA A 117 0.66 11.45 -19.75
C ALA A 117 0.15 10.44 -18.72
N VAL A 118 0.55 9.18 -18.83
CA VAL A 118 0.17 8.11 -17.92
C VAL A 118 0.69 8.38 -16.50
N LEU A 119 1.92 8.86 -16.35
CA LEU A 119 2.47 9.26 -15.05
C LEU A 119 1.74 10.48 -14.46
N TYR A 120 1.33 11.43 -15.31
CA TYR A 120 0.52 12.58 -14.89
C TYR A 120 -0.86 12.17 -14.38
N PHE A 121 -1.57 11.28 -15.09
CA PHE A 121 -2.89 10.81 -14.68
C PHE A 121 -2.85 9.79 -13.53
N SER A 122 -1.77 9.02 -13.43
CA SER A 122 -1.59 7.98 -12.41
C SER A 122 -0.34 8.23 -11.56
N PRO A 123 -0.34 9.28 -10.71
CA PRO A 123 0.81 9.63 -9.87
C PRO A 123 1.19 8.52 -8.88
N LYS A 124 0.28 7.58 -8.59
CA LYS A 124 0.56 6.39 -7.75
C LYS A 124 1.48 5.35 -8.39
N MET A 125 1.77 5.47 -9.69
CA MET A 125 2.74 4.61 -10.37
C MET A 125 4.19 5.04 -10.14
N LEU A 126 4.41 6.20 -9.52
CA LEU A 126 5.75 6.59 -9.10
C LEU A 126 6.14 5.83 -7.83
N PRO A 127 7.37 5.29 -7.78
CA PRO A 127 7.95 4.80 -6.55
C PRO A 127 7.87 5.83 -5.43
N SER A 128 7.65 5.38 -4.19
CA SER A 128 7.56 6.24 -3.01
C SER A 128 8.82 7.10 -2.79
N THR A 129 9.95 6.66 -3.32
CA THR A 129 11.22 7.40 -3.31
C THR A 129 11.17 8.72 -4.10
N PHE A 130 10.26 8.86 -5.07
CA PHE A 130 10.04 10.11 -5.82
C PHE A 130 8.96 11.01 -5.20
N GLU A 131 8.31 10.57 -4.12
CA GLU A 131 7.22 11.29 -3.49
C GLU A 131 7.77 12.45 -2.63
N GLY A 132 7.46 13.68 -3.04
CA GLY A 132 7.71 14.88 -2.23
C GLY A 132 6.74 15.02 -1.06
N GLU A 133 6.99 16.00 -0.19
CA GLU A 133 6.17 16.24 1.01
C GLU A 133 4.70 16.52 0.66
N GLU A 134 4.42 17.34 -0.35
CA GLU A 134 3.06 17.61 -0.80
C GLU A 134 2.34 16.35 -1.30
N GLY A 135 3.06 15.50 -2.05
CA GLY A 135 2.54 14.21 -2.51
C GLY A 135 2.15 13.30 -1.34
N ARG A 136 3.00 13.25 -0.31
CA ARG A 136 2.76 12.50 0.92
C ARG A 136 1.57 13.03 1.71
N LEU A 137 1.48 14.35 1.89
CA LEU A 137 0.33 15.00 2.54
C LEU A 137 -0.97 14.72 1.77
N ASN A 138 -0.93 14.76 0.43
CA ASN A 138 -2.08 14.43 -0.42
C ASN A 138 -2.47 12.95 -0.30
N ARG A 139 -1.49 12.03 -0.20
CA ARG A 139 -1.73 10.61 0.08
C ARG A 139 -2.42 10.42 1.42
N TRP A 140 -1.91 11.04 2.48
CA TRP A 140 -2.49 10.97 3.81
C TRP A 140 -3.94 11.49 3.81
N ARG A 141 -4.18 12.66 3.19
CA ARG A 141 -5.54 13.21 3.00
C ARG A 141 -6.46 12.23 2.28
N GLN A 142 -5.96 11.63 1.21
CA GLN A 142 -6.72 10.70 0.40
C GLN A 142 -7.09 9.44 1.20
N LEU A 143 -6.16 8.87 1.97
CA LEU A 143 -6.42 7.68 2.78
C LEU A 143 -7.49 7.95 3.85
N SER A 144 -7.43 9.09 4.55
CA SER A 144 -8.47 9.46 5.51
C SER A 144 -9.86 9.60 4.84
N ARG A 145 -9.93 10.26 3.68
CA ARG A 145 -11.17 10.36 2.89
C ARG A 145 -11.70 9.00 2.44
N LEU A 146 -10.83 8.12 1.95
CA LEU A 146 -11.20 6.79 1.48
C LEU A 146 -11.72 5.92 2.62
N ARG A 147 -11.13 6.04 3.81
CA ARG A 147 -11.59 5.37 5.02
C ARG A 147 -13.02 5.78 5.38
N SER A 148 -13.28 7.07 5.51
CA SER A 148 -14.62 7.59 5.82
C SER A 148 -15.64 7.22 4.75
N THR A 149 -15.26 7.28 3.47
CA THR A 149 -16.12 6.82 2.37
C THR A 149 -16.42 5.32 2.44
N ALA A 150 -15.42 4.50 2.78
CA ALA A 150 -15.57 3.05 2.83
C ALA A 150 -16.49 2.61 3.98
N VAL A 151 -16.44 3.28 5.13
CA VAL A 151 -17.37 3.03 6.24
C VAL A 151 -18.81 3.32 5.81
N VAL A 152 -19.06 4.48 5.20
CA VAL A 152 -20.41 4.85 4.70
C VAL A 152 -20.90 3.86 3.63
N GLN A 153 -20.04 3.51 2.68
CA GLN A 153 -20.38 2.55 1.63
C GLN A 153 -20.66 1.14 2.17
N LEU A 154 -19.94 0.73 3.21
CA LEU A 154 -20.20 -0.54 3.89
C LEU A 154 -21.61 -0.54 4.50
N LEU A 155 -21.96 0.50 5.25
CA LEU A 155 -23.28 0.62 5.88
C LEU A 155 -24.39 0.58 4.84
N TRP A 156 -24.25 1.39 3.79
CA TRP A 156 -25.21 1.40 2.69
C TRP A 156 -25.36 0.03 2.01
N ALA A 157 -24.24 -0.68 1.78
CA ALA A 157 -24.28 -2.02 1.20
C ALA A 157 -24.91 -3.06 2.13
N LEU A 158 -24.74 -2.92 3.45
CA LEU A 158 -25.40 -3.79 4.43
C LEU A 158 -26.91 -3.53 4.49
N ASP A 159 -27.32 -2.27 4.44
CA ASP A 159 -28.73 -1.87 4.42
C ASP A 159 -29.42 -2.32 3.13
N ASP A 160 -28.81 -2.09 1.96
CA ASP A 160 -29.34 -2.57 0.67
C ASP A 160 -29.49 -4.09 0.64
N GLU A 161 -28.49 -4.83 1.15
CA GLU A 161 -28.56 -6.28 1.28
C GLU A 161 -29.72 -6.74 2.19
N ALA A 162 -30.00 -6.00 3.28
CA ALA A 162 -31.08 -6.31 4.20
C ALA A 162 -32.46 -6.03 3.56
N VAL A 163 -32.61 -4.91 2.86
CA VAL A 163 -33.85 -4.54 2.14
C VAL A 163 -34.15 -5.53 1.01
N ARG A 164 -33.16 -5.81 0.15
CA ARG A 164 -33.36 -6.70 -1.01
C ARG A 164 -33.73 -8.14 -0.62
N LYS A 165 -33.22 -8.65 0.50
CA LYS A 165 -33.47 -10.03 0.95
C LYS A 165 -34.72 -10.17 1.84
N GLY A 166 -35.36 -9.06 2.23
CA GLY A 166 -36.55 -9.04 3.09
C GLY A 166 -36.34 -9.71 4.47
N ARG A 167 -37.45 -10.01 5.18
CA ARG A 167 -37.43 -10.70 6.50
C ARG A 167 -36.82 -12.12 6.48
N ARG A 168 -36.61 -12.72 5.30
CA ARG A 168 -35.90 -14.02 5.14
C ARG A 168 -34.38 -13.88 5.28
N GLY A 169 -33.85 -12.67 5.26
CA GLY A 169 -32.44 -12.38 5.51
C GLY A 169 -32.14 -12.10 6.97
N LEU A 170 -32.50 -12.96 7.92
CA LEU A 170 -32.18 -12.81 9.36
C LEU A 170 -30.69 -12.44 9.57
N ARG A 171 -29.79 -13.09 8.81
CA ARG A 171 -28.35 -12.81 8.82
C ARG A 171 -27.99 -11.42 8.27
N GLY A 172 -28.79 -10.85 7.38
CA GLY A 172 -28.63 -9.49 6.86
C GLY A 172 -29.01 -8.45 7.90
N ALA A 173 -30.19 -8.60 8.51
CA ALA A 173 -30.64 -7.74 9.61
C ALA A 173 -29.65 -7.77 10.80
N GLU A 174 -29.14 -8.95 11.15
CA GLU A 174 -28.10 -9.11 12.18
C GLU A 174 -26.81 -8.35 11.83
N ARG A 175 -26.39 -8.35 10.56
CA ARG A 175 -25.20 -7.59 10.14
C ARG A 175 -25.42 -6.07 10.23
N VAL A 176 -26.61 -5.59 9.89
CA VAL A 176 -26.97 -4.17 10.03
C VAL A 176 -26.94 -3.77 11.51
N GLU A 177 -27.53 -4.57 12.38
CA GLU A 177 -27.55 -4.31 13.82
C GLU A 177 -26.14 -4.32 14.42
N ARG A 178 -25.29 -5.28 14.05
CA ARG A 178 -23.88 -5.29 14.45
C ARG A 178 -23.14 -4.05 13.95
N ALA A 179 -23.39 -3.62 12.71
CA ALA A 179 -22.78 -2.40 12.18
C ALA A 179 -23.22 -1.16 12.98
N ARG A 180 -24.51 -1.07 13.35
CA ARG A 180 -25.03 -0.02 14.24
C ARG A 180 -24.34 -0.04 15.61
N GLN A 181 -24.22 -1.22 16.23
CA GLN A 181 -23.52 -1.37 17.52
C GLN A 181 -22.04 -0.94 17.43
N LEU A 182 -21.35 -1.26 16.34
CA LEU A 182 -19.98 -0.84 16.10
C LEU A 182 -19.85 0.70 15.96
N LEU A 183 -20.79 1.34 15.27
CA LEU A 183 -20.86 2.80 15.13
C LEU A 183 -21.11 3.50 16.46
N LEU A 184 -21.98 2.93 17.30
CA LEU A 184 -22.34 3.48 18.61
C LEU A 184 -21.33 3.15 19.71
N ALA A 185 -20.45 2.17 19.49
CA ALA A 185 -19.44 1.78 20.46
C ALA A 185 -18.43 2.92 20.71
N ARG A 186 -18.54 3.55 21.88
CA ARG A 186 -17.66 4.65 22.31
C ARG A 186 -16.26 4.23 22.77
N SER A 187 -16.05 2.92 22.97
CA SER A 187 -14.75 2.35 23.36
C SER A 187 -14.28 1.33 22.31
N PRO A 188 -12.98 1.32 21.95
CA PRO A 188 -12.40 0.32 21.06
C PRO A 188 -12.62 -1.12 21.53
N LEU A 189 -12.53 -1.40 22.83
CA LEU A 189 -12.74 -2.74 23.38
C LEU A 189 -14.20 -3.21 23.22
N ARG A 190 -15.17 -2.30 23.45
CA ARG A 190 -16.58 -2.59 23.22
C ARG A 190 -16.86 -2.84 21.73
N ALA A 191 -16.24 -2.06 20.86
CA ALA A 191 -16.30 -2.24 19.41
C ALA A 191 -15.70 -3.59 18.96
N ALA A 192 -14.58 -4.01 19.55
CA ALA A 192 -13.93 -5.29 19.25
C ALA A 192 -14.83 -6.49 19.55
N ARG A 193 -15.58 -6.46 20.67
CA ARG A 193 -16.55 -7.51 21.03
C ARG A 193 -17.67 -7.66 19.98
N VAL A 194 -18.10 -6.58 19.33
CA VAL A 194 -19.14 -6.63 18.28
C VAL A 194 -18.66 -7.36 17.02
N VAL A 195 -17.37 -7.30 16.72
CA VAL A 195 -16.76 -7.90 15.52
C VAL A 195 -15.98 -9.18 15.82
N GLU A 196 -16.03 -9.68 17.06
CA GLU A 196 -15.25 -10.82 17.53
C GLU A 196 -15.50 -12.08 16.69
N ASP A 197 -16.75 -12.33 16.27
CA ASP A 197 -17.09 -13.49 15.44
C ASP A 197 -16.33 -13.54 14.10
N TYR A 198 -15.89 -12.38 13.59
CA TYR A 198 -15.11 -12.30 12.36
C TYR A 198 -13.62 -12.63 12.57
N THR A 199 -13.14 -12.69 13.83
CA THR A 199 -11.75 -13.01 14.16
C THR A 199 -11.44 -14.49 14.05
N ARG A 200 -12.47 -15.34 14.17
CA ARG A 200 -12.33 -16.80 14.11
C ARG A 200 -12.46 -17.30 12.67
N PRO A 201 -11.67 -18.31 12.27
CA PRO A 201 -11.89 -19.00 11.01
C PRO A 201 -13.22 -19.76 11.04
N VAL A 202 -13.88 -19.87 9.89
CA VAL A 202 -15.11 -20.68 9.76
C VAL A 202 -14.71 -22.16 9.87
N SER A 203 -14.90 -22.72 11.06
CA SER A 203 -14.70 -24.15 11.34
C SER A 203 -15.63 -24.97 10.45
N SER A 204 -15.06 -25.69 9.49
CA SER A 204 -15.74 -26.83 8.88
C SER A 204 -14.79 -28.02 8.97
N SER A 205 -15.36 -29.18 9.26
CA SER A 205 -14.78 -30.50 9.53
C SER A 205 -13.83 -31.10 8.48
N GLN A 206 -13.24 -30.32 7.58
CA GLN A 206 -12.41 -30.83 6.49
C GLN A 206 -11.02 -30.18 6.50
N GLN A 207 -10.00 -31.03 6.52
CA GLN A 207 -8.56 -30.79 6.61
C GLN A 207 -7.94 -30.04 5.41
N VAL A 208 -8.64 -29.07 4.84
CA VAL A 208 -8.08 -28.19 3.79
C VAL A 208 -7.67 -26.89 4.46
N ALA A 209 -6.38 -26.52 4.36
CA ALA A 209 -5.87 -25.24 4.81
C ALA A 209 -6.60 -24.09 4.10
N LYS A 210 -7.70 -23.60 4.70
CA LYS A 210 -8.48 -22.49 4.15
C LYS A 210 -7.66 -21.22 4.17
N LYS A 211 -7.88 -20.36 3.17
CA LYS A 211 -7.24 -19.04 3.17
C LYS A 211 -7.83 -18.22 4.32
N PRO A 212 -7.02 -17.41 5.03
CA PRO A 212 -7.47 -16.69 6.23
C PRO A 212 -8.74 -15.88 6.04
N LEU A 213 -8.99 -15.32 4.86
CA LEU A 213 -10.13 -14.43 4.59
C LEU A 213 -11.37 -15.12 3.98
N ASP A 214 -11.41 -16.44 3.93
CA ASP A 214 -12.55 -17.17 3.37
C ASP A 214 -13.81 -17.06 4.25
N GLY A 215 -14.99 -16.87 3.63
CA GLY A 215 -16.25 -16.67 4.37
C GLY A 215 -16.49 -15.25 4.90
N ILE A 216 -15.53 -14.32 4.77
CA ILE A 216 -15.79 -12.89 5.02
C ILE A 216 -16.75 -12.36 3.95
N PRO A 217 -17.85 -11.68 4.32
CA PRO A 217 -18.80 -11.14 3.36
C PRO A 217 -18.16 -10.15 2.37
N LYS A 218 -18.62 -10.16 1.12
CA LYS A 218 -18.10 -9.30 0.04
C LYS A 218 -18.14 -7.80 0.40
N PRO A 219 -19.21 -7.23 0.98
CA PRO A 219 -19.22 -5.81 1.34
C PRO A 219 -18.08 -5.42 2.28
N LEU A 220 -17.79 -6.27 3.27
CA LEU A 220 -16.72 -6.05 4.25
C LEU A 220 -15.34 -6.07 3.57
N LEU A 221 -15.09 -7.03 2.67
CA LEU A 221 -13.84 -7.11 1.90
C LEU A 221 -13.64 -5.87 1.02
N VAL A 222 -14.70 -5.39 0.36
CA VAL A 222 -14.64 -4.20 -0.49
C VAL A 222 -14.34 -2.95 0.34
N ALA A 223 -15.01 -2.79 1.48
CA ALA A 223 -14.77 -1.69 2.40
C ALA A 223 -13.32 -1.72 2.90
N ALA A 224 -12.85 -2.86 3.42
CA ALA A 224 -11.49 -3.02 3.92
C ALA A 224 -10.44 -2.67 2.86
N CYS A 225 -10.57 -3.18 1.63
CA CYS A 225 -9.66 -2.81 0.53
C CYS A 225 -9.66 -1.30 0.25
N ARG A 226 -10.83 -0.67 0.25
CA ARG A 226 -10.96 0.77 -0.03
C ARG A 226 -10.31 1.62 1.05
N MET A 227 -10.46 1.24 2.32
CA MET A 227 -9.91 1.97 3.48
C MET A 227 -8.39 2.10 3.42
N ILE A 228 -7.71 1.03 3.00
CA ILE A 228 -6.24 0.99 2.85
C ILE A 228 -5.76 1.46 1.48
N GLY A 229 -6.67 1.99 0.64
CA GLY A 229 -6.31 2.58 -0.65
C GLY A 229 -6.07 1.59 -1.79
N ILE A 230 -6.47 0.33 -1.68
CA ILE A 230 -6.48 -0.64 -2.78
C ILE A 230 -7.59 -0.26 -3.77
N LYS A 231 -7.21 0.35 -4.90
CA LYS A 231 -8.16 0.92 -5.88
C LYS A 231 -8.74 -0.10 -6.86
N PHE A 232 -7.93 -1.03 -7.37
CA PHE A 232 -8.30 -1.87 -8.51
C PHE A 232 -8.05 -3.35 -8.22
N ALA A 233 -9.11 -4.06 -7.86
CA ALA A 233 -9.12 -5.50 -7.71
C ALA A 233 -10.47 -6.01 -8.23
N PRO A 234 -10.61 -6.18 -9.56
CA PRO A 234 -11.89 -6.49 -10.20
C PRO A 234 -12.41 -7.86 -9.78
N LEU A 235 -11.50 -8.83 -9.65
CA LEU A 235 -11.83 -10.20 -9.26
C LEU A 235 -11.89 -10.36 -7.74
N PRO A 236 -12.86 -11.14 -7.20
CA PRO A 236 -12.95 -11.41 -5.77
C PRO A 236 -11.69 -12.03 -5.15
N SER A 237 -11.02 -12.93 -5.88
CA SER A 237 -9.76 -13.56 -5.46
C SER A 237 -8.63 -12.54 -5.31
N MET A 238 -8.50 -11.60 -6.25
CA MET A 238 -7.51 -10.53 -6.20
C MET A 238 -7.73 -9.62 -4.99
N ARG A 239 -8.98 -9.25 -4.67
CA ARG A 239 -9.28 -8.47 -3.45
C ARG A 239 -8.79 -9.16 -2.19
N ARG A 240 -9.14 -10.45 -2.05
CA ARG A 240 -8.71 -11.25 -0.90
C ARG A 240 -7.20 -11.34 -0.81
N GLN A 241 -6.52 -11.59 -1.92
CA GLN A 241 -5.07 -11.70 -1.94
C GLN A 241 -4.39 -10.36 -1.60
N ALA A 242 -4.87 -9.25 -2.17
CA ALA A 242 -4.31 -7.93 -1.89
C ALA A 242 -4.54 -7.52 -0.42
N LEU A 243 -5.74 -7.77 0.12
CA LEU A 243 -6.03 -7.53 1.53
C LEU A 243 -5.21 -8.45 2.44
N HIS A 244 -5.10 -9.74 2.12
CA HIS A 244 -4.29 -10.67 2.89
C HIS A 244 -2.81 -10.25 2.90
N LYS A 245 -2.26 -9.84 1.76
CA LYS A 245 -0.89 -9.29 1.68
C LYS A 245 -0.72 -8.08 2.61
N HIS A 246 -1.67 -7.15 2.61
CA HIS A 246 -1.63 -6.00 3.52
C HIS A 246 -1.67 -6.44 4.99
N LEU A 247 -2.56 -7.35 5.35
CA LEU A 247 -2.67 -7.86 6.72
C LEU A 247 -1.40 -8.60 7.15
N GLN A 248 -0.75 -9.35 6.26
CA GLN A 248 0.54 -9.99 6.55
C GLN A 248 1.63 -8.95 6.79
N ASN A 249 1.71 -7.91 5.96
CA ASN A 249 2.64 -6.81 6.19
C ASN A 249 2.42 -6.17 7.56
N LEU A 250 1.16 -5.97 7.97
CA LEU A 250 0.83 -5.46 9.31
C LEU A 250 1.27 -6.42 10.42
N ILE A 251 1.12 -7.74 10.25
CA ILE A 251 1.62 -8.74 11.21
C ILE A 251 3.13 -8.57 11.42
N ASP A 252 3.88 -8.49 10.34
CA ASP A 252 5.34 -8.40 10.37
C ASP A 252 5.80 -7.04 10.94
N GLU A 253 5.12 -5.96 10.56
CA GLU A 253 5.35 -4.61 11.09
C GLU A 253 5.00 -4.51 12.58
N ASP A 254 3.86 -5.05 13.02
CA ASP A 254 3.46 -5.06 14.43
C ASP A 254 4.51 -5.79 15.28
N ALA A 255 5.03 -6.92 14.79
CA ALA A 255 6.07 -7.67 15.48
C ALA A 255 7.38 -6.85 15.61
N ALA A 256 7.75 -6.10 14.58
CA ALA A 256 8.91 -5.21 14.64
C ALA A 256 8.67 -3.97 15.51
N LEU A 257 7.47 -3.40 15.45
CA LEU A 257 7.05 -2.24 16.23
C LEU A 257 7.00 -2.55 17.73
N ALA A 258 6.69 -3.79 18.11
CA ALA A 258 6.72 -4.25 19.49
C ALA A 258 8.12 -4.23 20.13
N ARG A 259 9.19 -4.29 19.32
CA ARG A 259 10.59 -4.21 19.78
C ARG A 259 11.18 -2.81 19.64
N THR A 260 10.46 -1.89 19.02
CA THR A 260 10.97 -0.55 18.68
C THR A 260 10.58 0.45 19.76
N ASP A 261 11.48 1.38 20.09
CA ASP A 261 11.13 2.53 20.92
C ASP A 261 10.31 3.54 20.11
N TRP A 262 9.13 3.90 20.61
CA TRP A 262 8.20 4.79 19.91
C TRP A 262 8.63 6.25 19.98
N ALA A 263 9.54 6.60 20.90
CA ALA A 263 10.11 7.93 20.98
C ALA A 263 11.07 8.23 19.82
N SER A 264 11.72 7.19 19.25
CA SER A 264 12.67 7.37 18.15
C SER A 264 12.01 7.52 16.77
N LEU A 265 10.70 7.27 16.66
CA LEU A 265 9.96 7.37 15.40
C LEU A 265 9.67 8.83 15.05
N SER A 266 9.95 9.21 13.81
CA SER A 266 9.61 10.52 13.27
C SER A 266 8.10 10.66 13.05
N HIS A 267 7.61 11.91 12.97
CA HIS A 267 6.20 12.21 12.69
C HIS A 267 5.68 11.49 11.43
N SER A 268 6.48 11.46 10.35
CA SER A 268 6.06 10.83 9.10
C SER A 268 5.95 9.31 9.20
N GLU A 269 6.82 8.67 10.00
CA GLU A 269 6.75 7.23 10.26
C GLU A 269 5.56 6.88 11.15
N LEU A 270 5.28 7.69 12.18
CA LEU A 270 4.10 7.55 13.03
C LEU A 270 2.82 7.69 12.21
N MET A 271 2.76 8.69 11.32
CA MET A 271 1.62 8.92 10.44
C MET A 271 1.42 7.76 9.46
N ASP A 272 2.47 7.32 8.76
CA ASP A 272 2.40 6.15 7.87
C ASP A 272 1.96 4.88 8.64
N ALA A 273 2.54 4.62 9.82
CA ALA A 273 2.18 3.48 10.68
C ALA A 273 0.70 3.48 11.07
N CYS A 274 0.18 4.64 11.46
CA CYS A 274 -1.21 4.84 11.80
C CYS A 274 -2.11 4.62 10.58
N LEU A 275 -1.79 5.25 9.44
CA LEU A 275 -2.61 5.18 8.24
C LEU A 275 -2.72 3.77 7.67
N ASP A 276 -1.62 2.99 7.70
CA ASP A 276 -1.61 1.58 7.28
C ASP A 276 -2.54 0.70 8.13
N ARG A 277 -2.81 1.12 9.37
CA ARG A 277 -3.75 0.49 10.32
C ARG A 277 -5.15 1.11 10.30
N GLY A 278 -5.41 2.07 9.40
CA GLY A 278 -6.68 2.79 9.33
C GLY A 278 -6.91 3.79 10.46
N LEU A 279 -5.84 4.26 11.10
CA LEU A 279 -5.84 5.21 12.21
C LEU A 279 -5.47 6.62 11.74
N GLY A 280 -5.83 7.61 12.56
CA GLY A 280 -5.30 8.97 12.50
C GLY A 280 -5.79 9.85 11.35
N GLY A 281 -5.36 11.10 11.37
CA GLY A 281 -5.66 12.16 10.41
C GLY A 281 -4.56 13.21 10.34
N LEU A 282 -4.60 14.05 9.29
CA LEU A 282 -3.56 15.02 8.96
C LEU A 282 -3.19 16.04 10.05
N GLY A 283 -4.01 16.19 11.08
CA GLY A 283 -3.80 17.16 12.16
C GLY A 283 -3.38 16.56 13.50
N ASP A 284 -3.15 15.24 13.56
CA ASP A 284 -2.81 14.58 14.81
C ASP A 284 -1.36 14.88 15.20
N SER A 285 -1.15 15.20 16.47
CA SER A 285 0.17 15.37 17.08
C SER A 285 0.89 14.03 17.25
N ASP A 286 2.21 14.04 17.42
CA ASP A 286 3.00 12.82 17.67
C ASP A 286 2.51 12.05 18.90
N LYS A 287 2.02 12.77 19.92
CA LYS A 287 1.45 12.17 21.13
C LYS A 287 0.16 11.41 20.80
N GLU A 288 -0.76 12.03 20.06
CA GLU A 288 -2.02 11.41 19.64
C GLU A 288 -1.78 10.21 18.73
N LEU A 289 -0.81 10.29 17.80
CA LEU A 289 -0.42 9.16 16.93
C LEU A 289 0.14 7.99 17.74
N ARG A 290 0.97 8.24 18.75
CA ARG A 290 1.46 7.18 19.65
C ARG A 290 0.32 6.57 20.47
N GLU A 291 -0.61 7.37 20.97
CA GLU A 291 -1.80 6.86 21.69
C GLU A 291 -2.69 5.99 20.78
N LEU A 292 -2.84 6.38 19.51
CA LEU A 292 -3.53 5.59 18.49
C LEU A 292 -2.88 4.22 18.27
N LEU A 293 -1.56 4.18 18.11
CA LEU A 293 -0.81 2.93 17.96
C LEU A 293 -0.88 2.07 19.22
N ARG A 294 -0.91 2.69 20.41
CA ARG A 294 -1.10 1.97 21.69
C ARG A 294 -2.45 1.28 21.73
N GLY A 295 -3.52 2.01 21.40
CA GLY A 295 -4.86 1.43 21.32
C GLY A 295 -4.96 0.31 20.28
N TRP A 296 -4.28 0.43 19.13
CA TRP A 296 -4.18 -0.66 18.15
C TRP A 296 -3.52 -1.91 18.73
N ARG A 297 -2.42 -1.72 19.45
CA ARG A 297 -1.72 -2.82 20.11
C ARG A 297 -2.56 -3.47 21.19
N GLU A 298 -3.20 -2.69 22.04
CA GLU A 298 -4.17 -3.21 23.02
C GLU A 298 -5.24 -4.04 22.32
N LEU A 299 -5.83 -3.57 21.21
CA LEU A 299 -6.81 -4.36 20.45
C LEU A 299 -6.25 -5.68 19.89
N THR A 300 -5.01 -5.69 19.40
CA THR A 300 -4.43 -6.84 18.70
C THR A 300 -3.69 -7.80 19.63
N ASP A 301 -3.23 -7.32 20.78
CA ASP A 301 -2.64 -8.12 21.86
C ASP A 301 -3.73 -8.62 22.83
N GLU A 302 -4.70 -7.77 23.22
CA GLU A 302 -5.78 -8.16 24.15
C GLU A 302 -6.89 -8.97 23.51
N ALA A 303 -7.09 -8.91 22.20
CA ALA A 303 -7.99 -9.85 21.54
C ALA A 303 -7.50 -11.31 21.60
N ARG A 304 -6.27 -11.55 22.09
CA ARG A 304 -5.86 -12.89 22.53
C ARG A 304 -6.60 -13.36 23.79
N PHE A 305 -7.19 -12.47 24.59
CA PHE A 305 -7.94 -12.80 25.81
C PHE A 305 -9.43 -13.07 25.58
N VAL A 306 -9.89 -13.07 24.33
CA VAL A 306 -11.30 -13.39 24.03
C VAL A 306 -11.42 -14.86 23.59
N SER A 307 -11.75 -15.71 24.56
CA SER A 307 -12.11 -17.14 24.47
C SER A 307 -10.96 -18.17 24.45
N GLU A 308 -10.85 -18.96 25.52
CA GLU A 308 -9.80 -19.96 25.82
C GLU A 308 -9.70 -21.16 24.86
N ALA A 309 -10.69 -21.40 23.99
CA ALA A 309 -10.77 -22.69 23.28
C ALA A 309 -10.06 -22.74 21.91
N VAL A 310 -10.01 -21.63 21.15
CA VAL A 310 -9.36 -21.58 19.82
C VAL A 310 -8.80 -20.18 19.56
N PRO A 311 -7.48 -20.02 19.34
CA PRO A 311 -6.89 -18.70 19.11
C PRO A 311 -7.39 -18.08 17.80
N PRO A 312 -7.64 -16.76 17.75
CA PRO A 312 -8.06 -16.07 16.55
C PRO A 312 -6.97 -16.10 15.48
N ASP A 313 -7.39 -16.10 14.20
CA ASP A 313 -6.45 -16.00 13.09
C ASP A 313 -5.83 -14.58 13.06
N ALA A 314 -4.51 -14.50 12.93
CA ALA A 314 -3.78 -13.25 13.04
C ALA A 314 -4.20 -12.20 12.00
N ALA A 315 -4.55 -12.62 10.78
CA ALA A 315 -4.99 -11.72 9.72
C ALA A 315 -6.44 -11.26 9.95
N ARG A 316 -7.32 -12.17 10.37
CA ARG A 316 -8.71 -11.82 10.73
C ARG A 316 -8.78 -10.88 11.92
N LEU A 317 -7.91 -11.07 12.91
CA LEU A 317 -7.82 -10.19 14.06
C LEU A 317 -7.47 -8.75 13.63
N ARG A 318 -6.46 -8.60 12.75
CA ARG A 318 -6.07 -7.30 12.21
C ARG A 318 -7.15 -6.69 11.32
N LEU A 319 -7.91 -7.51 10.60
CA LEU A 319 -9.08 -7.05 9.86
C LEU A 319 -10.17 -6.49 10.79
N ALA A 320 -10.46 -7.18 11.90
CA ALA A 320 -11.42 -6.73 12.90
C ALA A 320 -10.95 -5.44 13.60
N ALA A 321 -9.67 -5.39 14.02
CA ALA A 321 -9.07 -4.19 14.58
C ALA A 321 -9.13 -3.01 13.61
N LEU A 322 -8.84 -3.23 12.31
CA LEU A 322 -8.93 -2.22 11.26
C LEU A 322 -10.35 -1.65 11.13
N ALA A 323 -11.39 -2.51 11.23
CA ALA A 323 -12.77 -2.04 11.21
C ALA A 323 -13.10 -1.17 12.44
N VAL A 324 -12.71 -1.60 13.65
CA VAL A 324 -12.88 -0.85 14.90
C VAL A 324 -12.18 0.51 14.84
N CYS A 325 -10.92 0.49 14.46
CA CYS A 325 -10.05 1.66 14.39
C CYS A 325 -10.53 2.66 13.35
N ALA A 326 -11.02 2.18 12.21
CA ALA A 326 -11.52 3.09 11.19
C ALA A 326 -12.82 3.76 11.58
N VAL A 327 -13.78 3.03 12.14
CA VAL A 327 -15.01 3.62 12.68
C VAL A 327 -14.68 4.63 13.79
N GLY A 328 -13.73 4.31 14.67
CA GLY A 328 -13.24 5.23 15.70
C GLY A 328 -12.56 6.49 15.14
N SER A 329 -11.77 6.36 14.08
CA SER A 329 -11.11 7.49 13.41
C SER A 329 -12.11 8.37 12.67
N CYS A 330 -13.11 7.76 12.02
CA CYS A 330 -14.23 8.43 11.37
C CYS A 330 -15.02 9.32 12.34
N ARG A 331 -15.16 8.92 13.61
CA ARG A 331 -15.79 9.76 14.65
C ARG A 331 -14.92 10.94 15.10
N ARG A 332 -13.60 10.79 15.08
CA ARG A 332 -12.63 11.82 15.51
C ARG A 332 -12.38 12.86 14.43
N GLU A 333 -12.43 12.46 13.16
CA GLU A 333 -12.27 13.37 12.04
C GLU A 333 -13.39 14.43 12.14
N LYS A 334 -13.02 15.68 12.43
CA LYS A 334 -13.96 16.82 12.56
C LYS A 334 -14.81 17.07 11.30
N ALA A 335 -14.51 16.36 10.21
CA ALA A 335 -15.38 16.24 9.07
C ALA A 335 -16.63 15.45 9.47
N LYS A 336 -17.73 16.17 9.72
CA LYS A 336 -19.08 15.64 9.96
C LYS A 336 -19.41 14.52 8.96
N LEU A 337 -19.17 13.26 9.34
CA LEU A 337 -20.01 12.18 8.86
C LEU A 337 -21.46 12.58 9.19
N PRO A 338 -22.43 12.31 8.31
CA PRO A 338 -23.80 12.75 8.52
C PRO A 338 -24.20 12.41 9.96
N SER A 339 -24.59 13.41 10.76
CA SER A 339 -24.95 13.21 12.17
C SER A 339 -26.00 12.10 12.32
N VAL A 340 -26.79 11.88 11.26
CA VAL A 340 -27.71 10.77 11.02
C VAL A 340 -27.12 9.39 11.31
N LEU A 341 -25.82 9.16 11.06
CA LEU A 341 -25.16 7.87 11.31
C LEU A 341 -24.83 7.61 12.78
N TYR A 342 -24.90 8.62 13.64
CA TYR A 342 -24.53 8.54 15.07
C TYR A 342 -25.66 8.93 16.02
N SER A 343 -26.83 9.30 15.50
CA SER A 343 -28.02 9.54 16.31
C SER A 343 -28.61 8.19 16.79
N PRO A 344 -28.89 8.04 18.09
CA PRO A 344 -29.36 6.78 18.70
C PRO A 344 -30.73 6.32 18.20
#